data_AF-A0A3N0VM27-F1
#
_entry.id   AF-A0A3N0VM27-F1
#
_cell.length_a   1.000
_cell.length_b   1.000
_cell.length_c   1.000
_cell.angle_alpha   90.00
_cell.angle_beta   90.00
_cell.angle_gamma   90.00
#
_symmetry.space_group_name_H-M   'P 1'
#
loop_
_entity.id
_entity.type
_entity.pdbx_description
1 polymer ?
#
loop_
_entity_poly.entity_id
_entity_poly.type
_entity_poly.pdbx_seq_one_letter_code
_entity_poly.pdbx_strand_id
1 'polypeptide(L)'
;MRSKLLAQHGIKVLRFWNDEVLKSTESVLAAIWDALQPARPSPPAPPPVGEGRQALQYVKVFKDYPLAELREYIDWQPFFIAWEMKGKFPEILNNPATSEPARKLWADAQAMLDRLIAEKWIRANGVFGLFPANAVDHDDVAIYADETRTVETARLRNLRQQGEHRVGVPNRCLADYVAPKETGLHDYVGAFAVTAGLGCKEKVEAFKQANDDYSAILLESLADRLAEAFAERLHQRVRKEFWGHAADEQLSNEELIAEQYAGIRPAPGYAACPEHTEKATIWALLDPEHAAGITLTESMAMWPGASVSGWYYAHPDAQYFVLGRINKEQVASYAERKGWTLQQAEKWLAPNLGYEPED
;
A
#
# COMPACT_ATOMS: atom_id res chain seq x y z
N MET A 1 -20.74 -26.62 -15.55
CA MET A 1 -22.20 -26.54 -15.78
C MET A 1 -23.04 -26.78 -14.52
N ARG A 2 -22.89 -27.91 -13.80
CA ARG A 2 -23.73 -28.25 -12.62
C ARG A 2 -23.61 -27.29 -11.42
N SER A 3 -22.41 -26.82 -11.09
CA SER A 3 -22.21 -25.86 -9.97
C SER A 3 -22.88 -24.49 -10.20
N LYS A 4 -22.94 -24.01 -11.45
CA LYS A 4 -23.63 -22.75 -11.79
C LYS A 4 -25.15 -22.86 -11.64
N LEU A 5 -25.73 -24.01 -11.99
CA LEU A 5 -27.17 -24.28 -11.82
C LEU A 5 -27.56 -24.33 -10.33
N LEU A 6 -26.70 -24.91 -9.49
CA LEU A 6 -26.91 -24.99 -8.04
C LEU A 6 -26.78 -23.62 -7.37
N ALA A 7 -25.81 -22.79 -7.79
CA ALA A 7 -25.67 -21.43 -7.29
C ALA A 7 -26.92 -20.56 -7.56
N GLN A 8 -27.59 -20.73 -8.71
CA GLN A 8 -28.86 -20.05 -9.03
C GLN A 8 -30.01 -20.40 -8.08
N HIS A 9 -29.90 -21.51 -7.35
CA HIS A 9 -30.86 -21.95 -6.34
C HIS A 9 -30.36 -21.70 -4.91
N GLY A 10 -29.35 -20.84 -4.73
CA GLY A 10 -28.77 -20.52 -3.43
C GLY A 10 -27.90 -21.63 -2.84
N ILE A 11 -27.49 -22.63 -3.63
CA ILE A 11 -26.67 -23.76 -3.18
C ILE A 11 -25.20 -23.49 -3.51
N LYS A 12 -24.38 -23.25 -2.48
CA LYS A 12 -22.92 -23.12 -2.60
C LYS A 12 -22.28 -24.52 -2.59
N VAL A 13 -21.49 -24.83 -3.62
CA VAL A 13 -20.81 -26.12 -3.76
C VAL A 13 -19.35 -25.97 -3.37
N LEU A 14 -18.97 -26.53 -2.23
CA LEU A 14 -17.57 -26.68 -1.83
C LEU A 14 -17.01 -28.00 -2.39
N ARG A 15 -15.74 -28.01 -2.78
CA ARG A 15 -15.06 -29.21 -3.28
C ARG A 15 -13.80 -29.41 -2.46
N PHE A 16 -13.59 -30.64 -2.03
CA PHE A 16 -12.43 -31.07 -1.26
C PHE A 16 -11.87 -32.32 -1.93
N TRP A 17 -10.55 -32.46 -1.91
CA TRP A 17 -9.89 -33.69 -2.29
C TRP A 17 -10.13 -34.76 -1.22
N ASN A 18 -10.18 -36.04 -1.59
CA ASN A 18 -10.45 -37.13 -0.64
C ASN A 18 -9.43 -37.14 0.51
N ASP A 19 -8.19 -36.82 0.19
CA ASP A 19 -7.06 -36.70 1.09
C ASP A 19 -7.18 -35.50 2.04
N GLU A 20 -7.80 -34.39 1.62
CA GLU A 20 -8.14 -33.26 2.52
C GLU A 20 -9.24 -33.64 3.51
N VAL A 21 -10.26 -34.37 3.05
CA VAL A 21 -11.35 -34.83 3.94
C VAL A 21 -10.84 -35.81 5.00
N LEU A 22 -9.88 -36.68 4.64
CA LEU A 22 -9.36 -37.72 5.51
C LEU A 22 -8.23 -37.26 6.43
N LYS A 23 -7.39 -36.31 5.99
CA LYS A 23 -6.19 -35.90 6.74
C LYS A 23 -6.30 -34.50 7.34
N SER A 24 -7.23 -33.69 6.84
CA SER A 24 -7.38 -32.27 7.21
C SER A 24 -8.85 -31.94 7.50
N THR A 25 -9.54 -32.83 8.21
CA THR A 25 -10.99 -32.77 8.46
C THR A 25 -11.42 -31.45 9.13
N GLU A 26 -10.60 -30.88 10.01
CA GLU A 26 -10.89 -29.58 10.64
C GLU A 26 -10.82 -28.42 9.65
N SER A 27 -9.90 -28.43 8.69
CA SER A 27 -9.84 -27.42 7.62
C SER A 27 -11.04 -27.48 6.70
N VAL A 28 -11.52 -28.70 6.39
CA VAL A 28 -12.75 -28.92 5.64
C VAL A 28 -13.96 -28.37 6.41
N LEU A 29 -14.03 -28.64 7.72
CA LEU A 29 -15.10 -28.11 8.58
C LEU A 29 -15.04 -26.59 8.72
N ALA A 30 -13.86 -25.99 8.79
CA ALA A 30 -13.68 -24.54 8.83
C ALA A 30 -14.13 -23.87 7.53
N ALA A 31 -13.79 -24.45 6.37
CA ALA A 31 -14.26 -23.97 5.07
C ALA A 31 -15.78 -24.08 4.91
N ILE A 32 -16.38 -25.15 5.47
CA ILE A 32 -17.85 -25.29 5.54
C ILE A 32 -18.45 -24.24 6.47
N TRP A 33 -17.86 -24.02 7.65
CA TRP A 33 -18.32 -23.04 8.63
C TRP A 33 -18.26 -21.61 8.12
N ASP A 34 -17.18 -21.24 7.44
CA ASP A 34 -17.02 -19.92 6.82
C ASP A 34 -18.02 -19.72 5.67
N ALA A 35 -18.24 -20.75 4.86
CA ALA A 35 -19.26 -20.73 3.81
C ALA A 35 -20.70 -20.62 4.34
N LEU A 36 -20.95 -20.95 5.60
CA LEU A 36 -22.24 -20.80 6.29
C LEU A 36 -22.39 -19.42 6.94
N GLN A 37 -21.32 -18.64 7.08
CA GLN A 37 -21.44 -17.26 7.56
C GLN A 37 -22.15 -16.40 6.51
N PRO A 38 -23.02 -15.46 6.93
CA PRO A 38 -23.57 -14.48 5.99
C PRO A 38 -22.43 -13.74 5.31
N ALA A 39 -22.50 -13.61 3.98
CA ALA A 39 -21.52 -12.84 3.21
C ALA A 39 -21.39 -11.47 3.87
N ARG A 40 -20.18 -11.14 4.33
CA ARG A 40 -19.94 -9.84 4.94
C ARG A 40 -20.18 -8.77 3.87
N PRO A 41 -20.84 -7.66 4.21
CA PRO A 41 -21.07 -6.61 3.25
C PRO A 41 -19.71 -6.09 2.77
N SER A 42 -19.54 -6.00 1.46
CA SER A 42 -18.40 -5.31 0.86
C SER A 42 -18.34 -3.87 1.40
N PRO A 43 -17.13 -3.27 1.47
CA PRO A 43 -17.00 -1.86 1.80
C PRO A 43 -17.96 -1.02 0.94
N PRO A 44 -18.53 0.06 1.50
CA PRO A 44 -19.42 0.92 0.74
C PRO A 44 -18.73 1.41 -0.53
N ALA A 45 -19.50 1.49 -1.61
CA ALA A 45 -19.03 2.06 -2.86
C ALA A 45 -18.57 3.52 -2.63
N PRO A 46 -17.48 3.96 -3.29
CA PRO A 46 -17.10 5.36 -3.26
C PRO A 46 -18.26 6.26 -3.75
N PRO A 47 -18.44 7.46 -3.18
CA PRO A 47 -19.47 8.40 -3.60
C PRO A 47 -19.26 8.81 -5.08
N PRO A 48 -20.33 8.83 -5.90
CA PRO A 48 -20.23 9.23 -7.31
C PRO A 48 -20.06 10.75 -7.46
N VAL A 49 -19.14 11.22 -8.30
CA VAL A 49 -19.04 12.65 -8.71
C VAL A 49 -18.70 12.80 -10.20
N GLY A 50 -19.54 13.54 -10.95
CA GLY A 50 -19.38 13.94 -12.37
C GLY A 50 -18.61 15.27 -12.55
N GLU A 51 -18.27 15.78 -13.74
CA GLU A 51 -18.83 15.63 -15.10
C GLU A 51 -17.69 15.45 -16.15
N GLY A 52 -17.88 14.51 -17.07
CA GLY A 52 -17.00 14.34 -18.24
C GLY A 52 -17.22 12.98 -18.87
N ARG A 53 -17.64 12.96 -20.14
CA ARG A 53 -17.91 11.72 -20.88
C ARG A 53 -16.62 10.96 -21.20
N GLN A 54 -16.07 10.18 -20.26
CA GLN A 54 -15.24 8.98 -20.48
C GLN A 54 -14.74 8.38 -19.15
N ALA A 55 -15.12 7.12 -18.90
CA ALA A 55 -14.69 6.16 -17.86
C ALA A 55 -14.83 6.54 -16.37
N LEU A 56 -15.55 5.70 -15.63
CA LEU A 56 -15.93 5.82 -14.22
C LEU A 56 -14.78 5.49 -13.26
N GLN A 57 -13.71 6.28 -13.28
CA GLN A 57 -12.61 6.19 -12.31
C GLN A 57 -12.56 7.45 -11.45
N TYR A 58 -12.64 7.31 -10.13
CA TYR A 58 -12.44 8.44 -9.24
C TYR A 58 -10.94 8.66 -9.03
N VAL A 59 -10.28 9.29 -10.02
CA VAL A 59 -8.90 9.76 -9.90
C VAL A 59 -8.91 11.22 -9.46
N LYS A 60 -8.18 11.53 -8.38
CA LYS A 60 -8.08 12.88 -7.84
C LYS A 60 -6.64 13.25 -7.58
N VAL A 61 -6.31 14.46 -8.02
CA VAL A 61 -4.98 15.05 -7.94
C VAL A 61 -4.97 16.17 -6.91
N PHE A 62 -3.92 16.20 -6.10
CA PHE A 62 -3.57 17.30 -5.22
C PHE A 62 -2.24 17.90 -5.67
N LYS A 63 -2.25 19.18 -6.01
CA LYS A 63 -1.04 19.95 -6.29
C LYS A 63 -0.77 20.91 -5.14
N ASP A 64 0.49 21.08 -4.80
CA ASP A 64 0.97 22.00 -3.76
C ASP A 64 0.21 21.83 -2.42
N TYR A 65 0.09 20.58 -1.95
CA TYR A 65 -0.57 20.24 -0.68
C TYR A 65 0.11 20.98 0.49
N PRO A 66 -0.66 21.54 1.46
CA PRO A 66 -0.09 22.33 2.54
C PRO A 66 0.90 21.55 3.42
N LEU A 67 2.19 21.86 3.31
CA LEU A 67 3.24 21.27 4.15
C LEU A 67 3.02 21.53 5.65
N ALA A 68 2.40 22.65 5.99
CA ALA A 68 2.02 22.95 7.38
C ALA A 68 0.99 21.95 7.93
N GLU A 69 0.07 21.45 7.10
CA GLU A 69 -0.84 20.38 7.49
C GLU A 69 -0.08 19.06 7.63
N LEU A 70 0.80 18.72 6.68
CA LEU A 70 1.59 17.48 6.72
C LEU A 70 2.51 17.40 7.93
N ARG A 71 3.03 18.53 8.42
CA ARG A 71 3.85 18.58 9.65
C ARG A 71 3.15 17.93 10.85
N GLU A 72 1.82 18.04 10.94
CA GLU A 72 1.02 17.49 12.04
C GLU A 72 0.87 15.96 11.98
N TYR A 73 1.23 15.33 10.86
CA TYR A 73 1.15 13.89 10.61
C TYR A 73 2.52 13.21 10.59
N ILE A 74 3.59 13.92 10.94
CA ILE A 74 4.93 13.35 10.95
C ILE A 74 5.06 12.31 12.08
N ASP A 75 5.43 11.08 11.72
CA ASP A 75 6.08 10.16 12.64
C ASP A 75 7.57 10.53 12.76
N TRP A 76 7.94 11.05 13.92
CA TRP A 76 9.31 11.45 14.24
C TRP A 76 10.21 10.26 14.61
N GLN A 77 9.65 9.07 14.87
CA GLN A 77 10.45 7.92 15.28
C GLN A 77 11.50 7.54 14.21
N PRO A 78 11.16 7.39 12.91
CA PRO A 78 12.16 7.04 11.91
C PRO A 78 13.10 8.20 11.59
N PHE A 79 12.70 9.45 11.84
CA PHE A 79 13.63 10.59 11.78
C PHE A 79 14.78 10.40 12.76
N PHE A 80 14.51 10.13 14.04
CA PHE A 80 15.58 9.90 15.02
C PHE A 80 16.39 8.64 14.72
N ILE A 81 15.78 7.58 14.20
CA ILE A 81 16.49 6.36 13.78
C ILE A 81 17.47 6.66 12.63
N ALA A 82 17.06 7.45 11.64
CA ALA A 82 17.93 7.84 10.52
C ALA A 82 19.15 8.67 10.97
N TRP A 83 19.02 9.37 12.10
CA TRP A 83 20.11 10.10 12.76
C TRP A 83 20.82 9.28 13.86
N GLU A 84 20.66 7.95 13.85
CA GLU A 84 21.28 6.98 14.77
C GLU A 84 20.99 7.24 16.26
N MET A 85 19.90 7.93 16.57
CA MET A 85 19.52 8.24 17.94
C MET A 85 18.63 7.14 18.54
N LYS A 86 19.11 6.53 19.63
CA LYS A 86 18.39 5.48 20.36
C LYS A 86 17.35 6.08 21.30
N GLY A 87 16.11 5.64 21.17
CA GLY A 87 15.01 6.01 22.06
C GLY A 87 13.69 6.14 21.31
N LYS A 88 12.59 6.12 22.07
CA LYS A 88 11.25 6.31 21.51
C LYS A 88 10.89 7.80 21.47
N PHE A 89 10.33 8.33 20.39
CA PHE A 89 9.75 9.68 20.41
C PHE A 89 8.37 9.67 21.11
N PRO A 90 8.00 10.68 21.94
CA PRO A 90 8.78 11.85 22.34
C PRO A 90 9.69 11.63 23.56
N GLU A 91 9.71 10.44 24.16
CA GLU A 91 10.48 10.10 25.37
C GLU A 91 11.99 10.38 25.25
N ILE A 92 12.56 10.21 24.05
CA ILE A 92 13.96 10.50 23.72
C ILE A 92 14.34 11.95 24.01
N LEU A 93 13.37 12.87 23.91
CA LEU A 93 13.58 14.26 24.24
C LEU A 93 13.73 14.50 25.73
N ASN A 94 13.34 13.57 26.61
CA ASN A 94 13.36 13.75 28.06
C ASN A 94 14.37 12.85 28.79
N ASN A 95 15.08 11.99 28.07
CA ASN A 95 16.08 11.09 28.64
C ASN A 95 17.35 11.87 29.08
N PRO A 96 17.78 11.81 30.35
CA PRO A 96 18.96 12.53 30.82
C PRO A 96 20.25 12.25 30.05
N ALA A 97 20.41 11.05 29.48
CA ALA A 97 21.62 10.65 28.76
C ALA A 97 21.65 11.05 27.27
N THR A 98 20.48 11.20 26.62
CA THR A 98 20.38 11.43 25.16
C THR A 98 19.60 12.70 24.79
N SER A 99 19.00 13.39 25.76
CA SER A 99 18.04 14.45 25.46
C SER A 99 18.64 15.73 24.91
N GLU A 100 19.88 16.12 25.26
CA GLU A 100 20.47 17.35 24.74
C GLU A 100 20.68 17.31 23.21
N PRO A 101 21.39 16.30 22.64
CA PRO A 101 21.54 16.21 21.18
C PRO A 101 20.21 15.96 20.47
N ALA A 102 19.30 15.16 21.06
CA ALA A 102 17.97 14.93 20.49
C ALA A 102 17.12 16.20 20.44
N ARG A 103 17.11 17.01 21.52
CA ARG A 103 16.42 18.30 21.55
C ARG A 103 17.02 19.28 20.55
N LYS A 104 18.35 19.32 20.40
CA LYS A 104 19.01 20.18 19.42
C LYS A 104 18.62 19.80 18.00
N LEU A 105 18.75 18.53 17.64
CA LEU A 105 18.37 18.04 16.30
C LEU A 105 16.89 18.32 16.01
N TRP A 106 16.01 18.06 16.98
CA TRP A 106 14.60 18.35 16.82
C TRP A 106 14.32 19.84 16.65
N ALA A 107 14.96 20.71 17.42
CA ALA A 107 14.82 22.15 17.30
C ALA A 107 15.30 22.66 15.92
N ASP A 108 16.44 22.16 15.44
CA ASP A 108 16.95 22.47 14.10
C ASP A 108 15.97 22.00 13.02
N ALA A 109 15.38 20.81 13.18
CA ALA A 109 14.35 20.28 12.29
C ALA A 109 13.08 21.14 12.27
N GLN A 110 12.60 21.59 13.44
CA GLN A 110 11.46 22.50 13.54
C GLN A 110 11.75 23.85 12.86
N ALA A 111 12.93 24.43 13.09
CA ALA A 111 13.32 25.70 12.50
C ALA A 111 13.48 25.59 10.96
N MET A 112 14.00 24.47 10.47
CA MET A 112 14.07 24.21 9.03
C MET A 112 12.69 24.00 8.42
N LEU A 113 11.78 23.29 9.11
CA LEU A 113 10.38 23.16 8.69
C LEU A 113 9.71 24.54 8.57
N ASP A 114 9.88 25.42 9.55
CA ASP A 114 9.33 26.77 9.50
C ASP A 114 9.82 27.53 8.25
N ARG A 115 11.13 27.47 7.98
CA ARG A 115 11.75 28.13 6.83
C ARG A 115 11.32 27.53 5.50
N LEU A 116 11.37 26.21 5.35
CA LEU A 116 11.04 25.54 4.09
C LEU A 116 9.57 25.74 3.71
N ILE A 117 8.68 25.85 4.71
CA ILE A 117 7.26 26.15 4.51
C ILE A 117 7.08 27.61 4.10
N ALA A 118 7.66 28.55 4.86
CA ALA A 118 7.52 29.98 4.61
C ALA A 118 8.11 30.41 3.25
N GLU A 119 9.29 29.89 2.94
CA GLU A 119 10.03 30.19 1.71
C GLU A 119 9.67 29.26 0.54
N LYS A 120 8.77 28.27 0.75
CA LYS A 120 8.30 27.30 -0.25
C LYS A 120 9.45 26.58 -0.97
N TRP A 121 10.41 26.05 -0.23
CA TRP A 121 11.57 25.35 -0.80
C TRP A 121 11.19 24.10 -1.57
N ILE A 122 10.20 23.37 -1.07
CA ILE A 122 9.72 22.12 -1.65
C ILE A 122 8.20 22.15 -1.81
N ARG A 123 7.67 21.27 -2.65
CA ARG A 123 6.22 21.15 -2.92
C ARG A 123 5.78 19.70 -2.74
N ALA A 124 4.59 19.53 -2.16
CA ALA A 124 3.96 18.23 -2.01
C ALA A 124 2.86 18.04 -3.05
N ASN A 125 2.94 16.97 -3.82
CA ASN A 125 1.91 16.59 -4.79
C ASN A 125 1.47 15.15 -4.55
N GLY A 126 0.20 14.86 -4.85
CA GLY A 126 -0.35 13.53 -4.69
C GLY A 126 -1.42 13.22 -5.72
N VAL A 127 -1.57 11.95 -6.04
CA VAL A 127 -2.68 11.42 -6.82
C VAL A 127 -3.17 10.14 -6.16
N PHE A 128 -4.48 9.94 -6.17
CA PHE A 128 -5.06 8.64 -5.81
C PHE A 128 -6.25 8.32 -6.71
N GLY A 129 -6.59 7.04 -6.76
CA GLY A 129 -7.72 6.51 -7.50
C GLY A 129 -8.46 5.46 -6.70
N LEU A 130 -9.78 5.36 -6.88
CA LEU A 130 -10.61 4.25 -6.40
C LEU A 130 -11.30 3.58 -7.58
N PHE A 131 -11.18 2.25 -7.66
CA PHE A 131 -11.57 1.50 -8.86
C PHE A 131 -12.43 0.29 -8.52
N PRO A 132 -13.47 -0.02 -9.32
CA PRO A 132 -14.20 -1.27 -9.21
C PRO A 132 -13.25 -2.45 -9.41
N ALA A 133 -13.23 -3.39 -8.46
CA ALA A 133 -12.30 -4.50 -8.46
C ALA A 133 -12.92 -5.79 -7.92
N ASN A 134 -12.40 -6.94 -8.34
CA ASN A 134 -12.75 -8.25 -7.78
C ASN A 134 -11.53 -9.16 -7.76
N ALA A 135 -11.44 -10.02 -6.74
CA ALA A 135 -10.49 -11.12 -6.76
C ALA A 135 -10.85 -12.11 -7.88
N VAL A 136 -9.84 -12.55 -8.61
CA VAL A 136 -9.93 -13.44 -9.78
C VAL A 136 -8.73 -14.37 -9.80
N ASP A 137 -8.87 -15.53 -10.43
CA ASP A 137 -7.77 -16.49 -10.64
C ASP A 137 -6.98 -16.80 -9.35
N HIS A 138 -7.72 -16.88 -8.24
CA HIS A 138 -7.29 -17.15 -6.85
C HIS A 138 -6.46 -16.05 -6.18
N ASP A 139 -5.37 -15.60 -6.79
CA ASP A 139 -4.38 -14.70 -6.15
C ASP A 139 -4.34 -13.30 -6.76
N ASP A 140 -5.13 -13.02 -7.80
CA ASP A 140 -5.10 -11.73 -8.49
C ASP A 140 -6.33 -10.89 -8.19
N VAL A 141 -6.20 -9.59 -8.43
CA VAL A 141 -7.34 -8.66 -8.40
C VAL A 141 -7.47 -8.00 -9.76
N ALA A 142 -8.60 -8.23 -10.43
CA ALA A 142 -8.95 -7.53 -11.65
C ALA A 142 -9.51 -6.14 -11.30
N ILE A 143 -9.03 -5.12 -12.00
CA ILE A 143 -9.55 -3.75 -11.94
C ILE A 143 -10.31 -3.46 -13.21
N TYR A 144 -11.51 -2.90 -13.07
CA TYR A 144 -12.42 -2.62 -14.18
C TYR A 144 -12.49 -1.15 -14.55
N ALA A 145 -12.83 -0.88 -15.81
CA ALA A 145 -13.00 0.48 -16.35
C ALA A 145 -14.14 1.25 -15.68
N ASP A 146 -15.15 0.52 -15.21
CA ASP A 146 -16.37 1.06 -14.64
C ASP A 146 -17.15 -0.02 -13.85
N GLU A 147 -18.28 0.41 -13.25
CA GLU A 147 -19.17 -0.44 -12.46
C GLU A 147 -19.86 -1.57 -13.24
N THR A 148 -19.81 -1.57 -14.58
CA THR A 148 -20.33 -2.70 -15.36
C THR A 148 -19.45 -3.93 -15.21
N ARG A 149 -18.18 -3.75 -14.82
CA ARG A 149 -17.19 -4.82 -14.57
C ARG A 149 -17.00 -5.75 -15.78
N THR A 150 -17.20 -5.22 -16.99
CA THR A 150 -17.05 -5.97 -18.26
C THR A 150 -15.68 -5.80 -18.90
N VAL A 151 -15.04 -4.63 -18.75
CA VAL A 151 -13.73 -4.32 -19.33
C VAL A 151 -12.71 -4.22 -18.20
N GLU A 152 -11.74 -5.13 -18.19
CA GLU A 152 -10.59 -5.09 -17.28
C GLU A 152 -9.55 -4.10 -17.83
N THR A 153 -9.15 -3.12 -17.00
CA THR A 153 -8.15 -2.10 -17.37
C THR A 153 -6.78 -2.38 -16.81
N ALA A 154 -6.72 -3.06 -15.67
CA ALA A 154 -5.49 -3.46 -15.01
C ALA A 154 -5.72 -4.69 -14.15
N ARG A 155 -4.63 -5.30 -13.70
CA ARG A 155 -4.67 -6.43 -12.79
C ARG A 155 -3.50 -6.38 -11.83
N LEU A 156 -3.81 -6.55 -10.55
CA LEU A 156 -2.81 -6.66 -9.49
C LEU A 156 -2.42 -8.13 -9.38
N ARG A 157 -1.12 -8.39 -9.48
CA ARG A 157 -0.57 -9.73 -9.30
C ARG A 157 -0.06 -9.87 -7.89
N ASN A 158 -0.67 -10.76 -7.11
CA ASN A 158 -0.26 -10.99 -5.73
C ASN A 158 0.42 -12.34 -5.55
N LEU A 159 1.11 -12.43 -4.42
CA LEU A 159 1.79 -13.62 -3.93
C LEU A 159 1.13 -14.06 -2.62
N ARG A 160 1.15 -15.36 -2.39
CA ARG A 160 0.55 -16.02 -1.23
C ARG A 160 1.62 -16.63 -0.34
N GLN A 161 1.44 -16.52 0.97
CA GLN A 161 2.27 -17.21 1.95
C GLN A 161 2.27 -18.73 1.68
N GLN A 162 3.42 -19.38 1.87
CA GLN A 162 3.55 -20.84 1.73
C GLN A 162 4.21 -21.50 2.95
N GLY A 163 4.49 -20.73 4.00
CA GLY A 163 5.01 -21.27 5.25
C GLY A 163 3.96 -22.05 6.03
N GLU A 164 4.40 -22.94 6.91
CA GLU A 164 3.50 -23.57 7.86
C GLU A 164 3.08 -22.58 8.94
N HIS A 165 1.78 -22.47 9.15
CA HIS A 165 1.19 -21.68 10.21
C HIS A 165 0.51 -22.58 11.25
N ARG A 166 0.18 -22.00 12.41
CA ARG A 166 -0.63 -22.68 13.42
C ARG A 166 -1.97 -23.06 12.81
N VAL A 167 -2.54 -24.18 13.27
CA VAL A 167 -3.87 -24.64 12.83
C VAL A 167 -4.90 -23.50 12.92
N GLY A 168 -5.65 -23.30 11.84
CA GLY A 168 -6.66 -22.25 11.72
C GLY A 168 -6.14 -20.89 11.23
N VAL A 169 -4.83 -20.70 11.08
CA VAL A 169 -4.26 -19.48 10.46
C VAL A 169 -4.05 -19.72 8.97
N PRO A 170 -4.76 -19.00 8.08
CA PRO A 170 -4.62 -19.19 6.65
C PRO A 170 -3.31 -18.62 6.12
N ASN A 171 -2.86 -19.16 5.00
CA ASN A 171 -1.83 -18.56 4.15
C ASN A 171 -2.40 -17.35 3.43
N ARG A 172 -1.99 -16.16 3.84
CA ARG A 172 -2.57 -14.90 3.36
C ARG A 172 -2.06 -14.52 1.98
N CYS A 173 -2.93 -13.85 1.22
CA CYS A 173 -2.68 -13.13 -0.01
C CYS A 173 -3.47 -11.81 0.03
N LEU A 174 -2.94 -10.72 -0.53
CA LEU A 174 -3.67 -9.45 -0.56
C LEU A 174 -5.00 -9.53 -1.35
N ALA A 175 -5.10 -10.45 -2.32
CA ALA A 175 -6.35 -10.69 -3.04
C ALA A 175 -7.48 -11.21 -2.14
N ASP A 176 -7.15 -11.82 -0.99
CA ASP A 176 -8.15 -12.34 -0.04
C ASP A 176 -9.00 -11.21 0.58
N TYR A 177 -8.52 -9.97 0.51
CA TYR A 177 -9.20 -8.78 1.03
C TYR A 177 -10.12 -8.10 0.01
N VAL A 178 -10.37 -8.74 -1.14
CA VAL A 178 -11.27 -8.24 -2.19
C VAL A 178 -12.27 -9.33 -2.53
N ALA A 179 -13.55 -8.98 -2.63
CA ALA A 179 -14.61 -9.95 -2.89
C ALA A 179 -14.34 -10.72 -4.21
N PRO A 180 -14.35 -12.07 -4.17
CA PRO A 180 -14.17 -12.89 -5.38
C PRO A 180 -15.28 -12.64 -6.40
N LYS A 181 -14.92 -12.59 -7.69
CA LYS A 181 -15.85 -12.28 -8.79
C LYS A 181 -17.08 -13.19 -8.81
N GLU A 182 -16.91 -14.47 -8.47
CA GLU A 182 -17.97 -15.48 -8.43
C GLU A 182 -19.03 -15.23 -7.35
N THR A 183 -18.74 -14.39 -6.35
CA THR A 183 -19.72 -14.01 -5.32
C THR A 183 -20.77 -13.04 -5.87
N GLY A 184 -20.46 -12.34 -6.96
CA GLY A 184 -21.29 -11.26 -7.51
C GLY A 184 -21.30 -9.99 -6.66
N LEU A 185 -20.52 -9.93 -5.59
CA LEU A 185 -20.38 -8.73 -4.77
C LEU A 185 -19.53 -7.68 -5.49
N HIS A 186 -19.96 -6.42 -5.39
CA HIS A 186 -19.20 -5.28 -5.86
C HIS A 186 -18.18 -4.89 -4.80
N ASP A 187 -16.91 -4.93 -5.18
CA ASP A 187 -15.81 -4.49 -4.32
C ASP A 187 -14.87 -3.53 -5.07
N TYR A 188 -13.90 -2.98 -4.36
CA TYR A 188 -13.05 -1.90 -4.81
C TYR A 188 -11.62 -2.05 -4.28
N VAL A 189 -10.68 -1.53 -5.06
CA VAL A 189 -9.29 -1.29 -4.62
C VAL A 189 -8.95 0.14 -4.94
N GLY A 190 -8.17 0.77 -4.08
CA GLY A 190 -7.57 2.07 -4.36
C GLY A 190 -6.09 1.97 -4.67
N ALA A 191 -5.54 3.04 -5.24
CA ALA A 191 -4.11 3.22 -5.42
C ALA A 191 -3.74 4.68 -5.14
N PHE A 192 -2.50 4.94 -4.75
CA PHE A 192 -1.99 6.30 -4.56
C PHE A 192 -0.52 6.43 -4.91
N ALA A 193 -0.10 7.66 -5.19
CA ALA A 193 1.28 8.09 -5.24
C ALA A 193 1.38 9.53 -4.71
N VAL A 194 2.27 9.77 -3.75
CA VAL A 194 2.52 11.08 -3.12
C VAL A 194 4.01 11.38 -3.10
N THR A 195 4.35 12.67 -3.13
CA THR A 195 5.73 13.14 -2.94
C THR A 195 5.71 14.44 -2.14
N ALA A 196 6.77 14.66 -1.37
CA ALA A 196 7.12 15.96 -0.81
C ALA A 196 8.51 16.43 -1.29
N GLY A 197 9.09 15.75 -2.29
CA GLY A 197 10.47 15.96 -2.73
C GLY A 197 10.67 16.93 -3.89
N LEU A 198 9.61 17.54 -4.45
CA LEU A 198 9.74 18.45 -5.59
C LEU A 198 10.45 19.73 -5.17
N GLY A 199 11.58 20.08 -5.80
CA GLY A 199 12.44 21.20 -5.40
C GLY A 199 13.51 20.84 -4.35
N CYS A 200 13.45 19.63 -3.78
CA CYS A 200 14.37 19.22 -2.73
C CYS A 200 15.80 19.09 -3.25
N LYS A 201 16.00 18.45 -4.42
CA LYS A 201 17.32 18.24 -5.02
C LYS A 201 18.07 19.56 -5.22
N GLU A 202 17.40 20.59 -5.74
CA GLU A 202 17.99 21.90 -6.00
C GLU A 202 18.47 22.56 -4.70
N LYS A 203 17.71 22.44 -3.60
CA LYS A 203 18.09 23.01 -2.31
C LYS A 203 19.18 22.22 -1.59
N VAL A 204 19.12 20.89 -1.65
CA VAL A 204 20.17 20.00 -1.15
C VAL A 204 21.51 20.32 -1.82
N GLU A 205 21.51 20.46 -3.15
CA GLU A 205 22.71 20.79 -3.91
C GLU A 205 23.26 22.18 -3.53
N ALA A 206 22.39 23.17 -3.31
CA ALA A 206 22.80 24.49 -2.83
C ALA A 206 23.48 24.43 -1.44
N PHE A 207 22.97 23.60 -0.52
CA PHE A 207 23.63 23.39 0.78
C PHE A 207 24.99 22.71 0.64
N LYS A 208 25.09 21.68 -0.20
CA LYS A 208 26.36 20.98 -0.48
C LYS A 208 27.42 21.92 -1.08
N GLN A 209 27.03 22.78 -2.02
CA GLN A 209 27.93 23.79 -2.58
C GLN A 209 28.41 24.83 -1.56
N ALA A 210 27.63 25.06 -0.51
CA ALA A 210 28.01 25.89 0.63
C ALA A 210 28.80 25.14 1.72
N ASN A 211 29.13 23.86 1.51
CA ASN A 211 29.72 22.95 2.50
C ASN A 211 28.86 22.80 3.78
N ASP A 212 27.54 22.86 3.64
CA ASP A 212 26.56 22.63 4.72
C ASP A 212 25.89 21.26 4.56
N ASP A 213 26.68 20.20 4.72
CA ASP A 213 26.19 18.82 4.60
C ASP A 213 25.12 18.50 5.66
N TYR A 214 25.20 19.14 6.83
CA TYR A 214 24.21 18.97 7.89
C TYR A 214 22.82 19.42 7.43
N SER A 215 22.70 20.64 6.90
CA SER A 215 21.41 21.14 6.42
C SER A 215 20.90 20.36 5.20
N ALA A 216 21.82 19.87 4.35
CA ALA A 216 21.47 19.00 3.22
C ALA A 216 20.80 17.70 3.70
N ILE A 217 21.43 16.97 4.64
CA ILE A 217 20.90 15.72 5.21
C ILE A 217 19.61 15.99 5.99
N LEU A 218 19.54 17.10 6.72
CA LEU A 218 18.33 17.49 7.46
C LEU A 218 17.16 17.76 6.53
N LEU A 219 17.37 18.46 5.41
CA LEU A 219 16.33 18.70 4.42
C LEU A 219 15.87 17.40 3.74
N GLU A 220 16.79 16.51 3.36
CA GLU A 220 16.44 15.21 2.78
C GLU A 220 15.61 14.38 3.77
N SER A 221 16.04 14.33 5.03
CA SER A 221 15.32 13.63 6.11
C SER A 221 13.91 14.21 6.33
N LEU A 222 13.77 15.53 6.32
CA LEU A 222 12.48 16.21 6.48
C LEU A 222 11.55 15.99 5.29
N ALA A 223 12.07 16.02 4.06
CA ALA A 223 11.29 15.74 2.86
C ALA A 223 10.72 14.31 2.89
N ASP A 224 11.54 13.34 3.30
CA ASP A 224 11.11 11.96 3.50
C ASP A 224 9.99 11.83 4.55
N ARG A 225 10.16 12.47 5.72
CA ARG A 225 9.12 12.53 6.76
C ARG A 225 7.82 13.17 6.27
N LEU A 226 7.90 14.23 5.46
CA LEU A 226 6.73 14.89 4.87
C LEU A 226 6.03 14.01 3.82
N ALA A 227 6.77 13.19 3.07
CA ALA A 227 6.20 12.26 2.09
C ALA A 227 5.41 11.14 2.80
N GLU A 228 5.95 10.57 3.88
CA GLU A 228 5.26 9.58 4.72
C GLU A 228 4.03 10.19 5.42
N ALA A 229 4.17 11.40 5.95
CA ALA A 229 3.06 12.14 6.53
C ALA A 229 1.94 12.41 5.50
N PHE A 230 2.29 12.64 4.23
CA PHE A 230 1.31 12.77 3.16
C PHE A 230 0.63 11.43 2.86
N ALA A 231 1.36 10.32 2.86
CA ALA A 231 0.75 9.00 2.68
C ALA A 231 -0.26 8.69 3.80
N GLU A 232 0.08 9.00 5.06
CA GLU A 232 -0.82 8.85 6.21
C GLU A 232 -2.05 9.74 6.09
N ARG A 233 -1.84 11.05 5.84
CA ARG A 233 -2.93 12.01 5.71
C ARG A 233 -3.85 11.67 4.56
N LEU A 234 -3.30 11.32 3.39
CA LEU A 234 -4.11 10.94 2.24
C LEU A 234 -4.91 9.67 2.52
N HIS A 235 -4.30 8.67 3.16
CA HIS A 235 -5.01 7.45 3.56
C HIS A 235 -6.18 7.77 4.51
N GLN A 236 -5.96 8.61 5.52
CA GLN A 236 -7.02 9.06 6.42
C GLN A 236 -8.17 9.72 5.65
N ARG A 237 -7.87 10.63 4.71
CA ARG A 237 -8.89 11.26 3.86
C ARG A 237 -9.59 10.26 2.95
N VAL A 238 -8.89 9.24 2.45
CA VAL A 238 -9.53 8.17 1.68
C VAL A 238 -10.53 7.43 2.55
N ARG A 239 -10.15 6.99 3.76
CA ARG A 239 -11.07 6.28 4.66
C ARG A 239 -12.29 7.12 5.04
N LYS A 240 -12.09 8.41 5.32
CA LYS A 240 -13.13 9.32 5.85
C LYS A 240 -13.98 10.02 4.79
N GLU A 241 -13.34 10.56 3.76
CA GLU A 241 -13.94 11.51 2.82
C GLU A 241 -14.22 10.87 1.45
N PHE A 242 -13.26 10.08 0.92
CA PHE A 242 -13.29 9.69 -0.49
C PHE A 242 -13.77 8.29 -0.77
N TRP A 243 -13.37 7.32 0.03
CA TRP A 243 -13.98 5.99 0.06
C TRP A 243 -15.11 5.99 1.09
N GLY A 244 -14.91 6.67 2.22
CA GLY A 244 -15.98 6.97 3.18
C GLY A 244 -16.44 5.77 4.01
N HIS A 245 -15.68 4.67 4.04
CA HIS A 245 -16.00 3.50 4.85
C HIS A 245 -15.75 3.71 6.36
N ALA A 246 -15.14 4.85 6.75
CA ALA A 246 -14.90 5.22 8.15
C ALA A 246 -15.13 6.73 8.37
N ALA A 247 -16.23 7.30 7.88
CA ALA A 247 -16.52 8.74 7.95
C ALA A 247 -16.44 9.34 9.37
N ASP A 248 -16.85 8.58 10.38
CA ASP A 248 -16.88 9.00 11.78
C ASP A 248 -15.55 8.77 12.54
N GLU A 249 -14.48 8.32 11.86
CA GLU A 249 -13.17 8.07 12.47
C GLU A 249 -12.61 9.34 13.15
N GLN A 250 -12.21 9.24 14.42
CA GLN A 250 -11.57 10.31 15.19
C GLN A 250 -10.31 9.77 15.88
N LEU A 251 -9.25 9.57 15.10
CA LEU A 251 -7.95 9.10 15.61
C LEU A 251 -6.97 10.27 15.75
N SER A 252 -6.22 10.24 16.84
CA SER A 252 -5.01 11.05 17.03
C SER A 252 -3.88 10.60 16.11
N ASN A 253 -2.85 11.43 15.94
CA ASN A 253 -1.68 11.04 15.14
C ASN A 253 -0.96 9.79 15.70
N GLU A 254 -0.94 9.64 17.03
CA GLU A 254 -0.36 8.47 17.69
C GLU A 254 -1.14 7.19 17.39
N GLU A 255 -2.47 7.26 17.33
CA GLU A 255 -3.33 6.15 16.94
C GLU A 255 -3.23 5.84 15.43
N LEU A 256 -3.01 6.86 14.58
CA LEU A 256 -2.72 6.67 13.16
C LEU A 256 -1.38 5.93 12.94
N ILE A 257 -0.32 6.34 13.64
CA ILE A 257 0.99 5.68 13.62
C ILE A 257 0.89 4.23 14.12
N ALA A 258 0.03 3.99 15.11
CA ALA A 258 -0.27 2.66 15.63
C ALA A 258 -1.24 1.85 14.75
N GLU A 259 -1.62 2.37 13.57
CA GLU A 259 -2.50 1.73 12.60
C GLU A 259 -3.88 1.32 13.17
N GLN A 260 -4.45 2.10 14.10
CA GLN A 260 -5.71 1.78 14.78
C GLN A 260 -6.98 2.07 13.93
N TYR A 261 -6.85 2.02 12.61
CA TYR A 261 -7.94 2.18 11.66
C TYR A 261 -8.22 0.87 10.89
N ALA A 262 -9.41 0.76 10.31
CA ALA A 262 -9.74 -0.34 9.42
C ALA A 262 -9.14 -0.10 8.01
N GLY A 263 -8.65 -1.17 7.40
CA GLY A 263 -8.03 -1.14 6.08
C GLY A 263 -6.51 -0.89 6.10
N ILE A 264 -5.85 -1.14 4.98
CA ILE A 264 -4.39 -1.09 4.84
C ILE A 264 -3.96 -0.37 3.56
N ARG A 265 -2.71 0.10 3.52
CA ARG A 265 -2.10 0.74 2.35
C ARG A 265 -0.79 0.06 1.86
N PRO A 266 -0.80 -1.22 1.46
CA PRO A 266 0.43 -1.94 1.13
C PRO A 266 1.14 -1.35 -0.09
N ALA A 267 2.45 -1.16 0.03
CA ALA A 267 3.30 -0.57 -0.99
C ALA A 267 4.18 -1.63 -1.67
N PRO A 268 4.22 -1.71 -3.01
CA PRO A 268 5.12 -2.63 -3.71
C PRO A 268 6.59 -2.47 -3.29
N GLY A 269 7.21 -3.59 -2.90
CA GLY A 269 8.54 -3.67 -2.29
C GLY A 269 8.52 -3.95 -0.78
N TYR A 270 7.38 -3.78 -0.12
CA TYR A 270 7.22 -4.14 1.30
C TYR A 270 6.85 -5.61 1.49
N ALA A 271 6.94 -6.09 2.71
CA ALA A 271 6.86 -7.52 3.04
C ALA A 271 5.58 -8.24 2.56
N ALA A 272 4.44 -7.55 2.48
CA ALA A 272 3.17 -8.12 2.03
C ALA A 272 3.06 -8.21 0.49
N CYS A 273 3.80 -7.37 -0.23
CA CYS A 273 3.82 -7.30 -1.69
C CYS A 273 5.24 -6.91 -2.17
N PRO A 274 6.22 -7.83 -2.06
CA PRO A 274 7.64 -7.49 -2.23
C PRO A 274 8.04 -7.22 -3.69
N GLU A 275 7.16 -7.47 -4.66
CA GLU A 275 7.48 -7.38 -6.08
C GLU A 275 7.38 -5.93 -6.58
N HIS A 276 8.53 -5.32 -6.84
CA HIS A 276 8.64 -3.89 -7.11
C HIS A 276 8.01 -3.42 -8.44
N THR A 277 7.87 -4.30 -9.44
CA THR A 277 7.33 -3.89 -10.75
C THR A 277 5.82 -3.66 -10.73
N GLU A 278 5.11 -4.07 -9.68
CA GLU A 278 3.69 -3.71 -9.50
C GLU A 278 3.48 -2.18 -9.38
N LYS A 279 4.53 -1.39 -9.11
CA LYS A 279 4.46 0.08 -9.25
C LYS A 279 4.12 0.53 -10.66
N ALA A 280 4.52 -0.21 -11.70
CA ALA A 280 4.15 0.11 -13.07
C ALA A 280 2.63 0.07 -13.27
N THR A 281 1.92 -0.82 -12.56
CA THR A 281 0.46 -0.88 -12.56
C THR A 281 -0.15 0.36 -11.91
N ILE A 282 0.41 0.84 -10.79
CA ILE A 282 0.01 2.13 -10.18
C ILE A 282 0.22 3.27 -11.18
N TRP A 283 1.36 3.28 -11.89
CA TRP A 283 1.67 4.31 -12.88
C TRP A 283 0.69 4.31 -14.05
N ALA A 284 0.32 3.12 -14.54
CA ALA A 284 -0.67 2.98 -15.61
C ALA A 284 -2.07 3.44 -15.18
N LEU A 285 -2.43 3.26 -13.91
CA LEU A 285 -3.73 3.65 -13.36
C LEU A 285 -3.86 5.14 -13.05
N LEU A 286 -2.79 5.76 -12.56
CA LEU A 286 -2.85 7.11 -11.97
C LEU A 286 -2.08 8.19 -12.73
N ASP A 287 -1.22 7.80 -13.67
CA ASP A 287 -0.23 8.66 -14.32
C ASP A 287 0.48 9.63 -13.32
N PRO A 288 1.19 9.12 -12.28
CA PRO A 288 1.84 9.97 -11.27
C PRO A 288 2.92 10.90 -11.84
N GLU A 289 3.46 10.59 -13.01
CA GLU A 289 4.44 11.45 -13.67
C GLU A 289 3.79 12.79 -14.06
N HIS A 290 2.65 12.75 -14.75
CA HIS A 290 1.90 13.95 -15.06
C HIS A 290 1.17 14.51 -13.82
N ALA A 291 0.49 13.64 -13.07
CA ALA A 291 -0.41 14.01 -11.99
C ALA A 291 0.31 14.50 -10.73
N ALA A 292 1.51 14.00 -10.41
CA ALA A 292 2.25 14.36 -9.20
C ALA A 292 3.70 14.78 -9.45
N GLY A 293 4.27 14.54 -10.63
CA GLY A 293 5.69 14.79 -10.90
C GLY A 293 6.60 13.70 -10.36
N ILE A 294 6.08 12.47 -10.22
CA ILE A 294 6.80 11.32 -9.69
C ILE A 294 7.12 10.37 -10.85
N THR A 295 8.39 10.04 -11.05
CA THR A 295 8.84 9.10 -12.09
C THR A 295 9.35 7.80 -11.47
N LEU A 296 9.42 6.74 -12.28
CA LEU A 296 10.07 5.49 -11.92
C LEU A 296 11.41 5.36 -12.65
N THR A 297 12.43 4.92 -11.94
CA THR A 297 13.70 4.47 -12.55
C THR A 297 13.53 3.08 -13.16
N GLU A 298 14.54 2.63 -13.93
CA GLU A 298 14.59 1.26 -14.45
C GLU A 298 14.53 0.18 -13.35
N SER A 299 15.01 0.51 -12.14
CA SER A 299 14.95 -0.37 -10.96
C SER A 299 13.65 -0.23 -10.14
N MET A 300 12.64 0.48 -10.67
CA MET A 300 11.38 0.77 -9.98
C MET A 300 11.54 1.59 -8.69
N ALA A 301 12.64 2.34 -8.55
CA ALA A 301 12.75 3.36 -7.52
C ALA A 301 11.94 4.59 -7.93
N MET A 302 11.31 5.27 -6.98
CA MET A 302 10.56 6.49 -7.25
C MET A 302 11.48 7.70 -7.19
N TRP A 303 11.24 8.67 -8.07
CA TRP A 303 11.89 9.96 -8.05
C TRP A 303 10.83 11.08 -8.08
N PRO A 304 10.87 12.08 -7.17
CA PRO A 304 11.86 12.31 -6.12
C PRO A 304 11.95 11.18 -5.07
N GLY A 305 13.10 11.03 -4.41
CA GLY A 305 13.30 9.96 -3.42
C GLY A 305 12.30 10.00 -2.25
N ALA A 306 11.91 11.21 -1.82
CA ALA A 306 10.84 11.44 -0.85
C ALA A 306 9.45 11.26 -1.50
N SER A 307 9.12 10.01 -1.84
CA SER A 307 7.84 9.62 -2.45
C SER A 307 7.35 8.29 -1.90
N VAL A 308 6.03 8.13 -1.82
CA VAL A 308 5.36 6.91 -1.37
C VAL A 308 4.27 6.56 -2.38
N SER A 309 4.16 5.28 -2.74
CA SER A 309 3.03 4.78 -3.54
C SER A 309 2.59 3.41 -3.03
N GLY A 310 1.33 3.10 -3.24
CA GLY A 310 0.77 1.83 -2.81
C GLY A 310 -0.69 1.66 -3.17
N TRP A 311 -1.26 0.58 -2.66
CA TRP A 311 -2.66 0.22 -2.82
C TRP A 311 -3.48 0.68 -1.61
N TYR A 312 -4.80 0.64 -1.71
CA TYR A 312 -5.72 0.75 -0.59
C TYR A 312 -6.69 -0.45 -0.60
N TYR A 313 -6.80 -1.10 0.56
CA TYR A 313 -7.78 -2.16 0.81
C TYR A 313 -8.64 -1.76 2.00
N ALA A 314 -9.96 -1.74 1.83
CA ALA A 314 -10.91 -1.29 2.86
C ALA A 314 -11.48 -2.43 3.71
N HIS A 315 -11.19 -3.70 3.40
CA HIS A 315 -11.71 -4.83 4.17
C HIS A 315 -11.28 -4.71 5.64
N PRO A 316 -12.21 -4.84 6.62
CA PRO A 316 -11.91 -4.57 8.03
C PRO A 316 -10.88 -5.53 8.65
N ASP A 317 -10.77 -6.76 8.12
CA ASP A 317 -9.76 -7.74 8.57
C ASP A 317 -8.45 -7.66 7.78
N ALA A 318 -8.33 -6.69 6.85
CA ALA A 318 -7.10 -6.49 6.11
C ALA A 318 -5.97 -6.13 7.08
N GLN A 319 -4.85 -6.85 6.97
CA GLN A 319 -3.71 -6.65 7.85
C GLN A 319 -2.42 -6.83 7.06
N TYR A 320 -1.36 -6.14 7.49
CA TYR A 320 -0.02 -6.40 6.98
C TYR A 320 0.45 -7.79 7.37
N PHE A 321 1.13 -8.47 6.44
CA PHE A 321 1.78 -9.75 6.67
C PHE A 321 3.12 -9.80 5.96
N VAL A 322 3.97 -10.73 6.37
CA VAL A 322 5.25 -11.00 5.69
C VAL A 322 5.05 -12.20 4.78
N LEU A 323 5.25 -12.04 3.47
CA LEU A 323 5.10 -13.12 2.49
C LEU A 323 5.96 -14.34 2.85
N GLY A 324 7.19 -14.09 3.30
CA GLY A 324 8.15 -15.13 3.62
C GLY A 324 8.77 -15.76 2.36
N ARG A 325 9.12 -17.04 2.47
CA ARG A 325 9.74 -17.83 1.39
C ARG A 325 8.67 -18.48 0.51
N ILE A 326 8.85 -18.43 -0.80
CA ILE A 326 7.95 -19.03 -1.80
C ILE A 326 8.66 -20.12 -2.61
N ASN A 327 7.93 -21.16 -2.99
CA ASN A 327 8.45 -22.30 -3.73
C ASN A 327 8.54 -22.02 -5.26
N LYS A 328 9.27 -22.87 -5.97
CA LYS A 328 9.48 -22.76 -7.44
C LYS A 328 8.17 -22.77 -8.23
N GLU A 329 7.16 -23.51 -7.76
CA GLU A 329 5.84 -23.58 -8.40
C GLU A 329 5.12 -22.22 -8.38
N GLN A 330 5.12 -21.53 -7.25
CA GLN A 330 4.50 -20.21 -7.16
C GLN A 330 5.26 -19.17 -8.00
N VAL A 331 6.60 -19.22 -8.01
CA VAL A 331 7.42 -18.32 -8.84
C VAL A 331 7.14 -18.56 -10.32
N ALA A 332 7.05 -19.82 -10.76
CA ALA A 332 6.68 -20.16 -12.14
C ALA A 332 5.25 -19.70 -12.49
N SER A 333 4.28 -19.90 -11.59
CA SER A 333 2.91 -19.41 -11.79
C SER A 333 2.85 -17.89 -11.85
N TYR A 334 3.60 -17.18 -11.00
CA TYR A 334 3.68 -15.72 -11.03
C TYR A 334 4.32 -15.23 -12.33
N ALA A 335 5.38 -15.89 -12.80
CA ALA A 335 6.03 -15.60 -14.07
C ALA A 335 5.03 -15.72 -15.23
N GLU A 336 4.29 -16.82 -15.30
CA GLU A 336 3.25 -17.03 -16.32
C GLU A 336 2.18 -15.93 -16.28
N ARG A 337 1.65 -15.63 -15.08
CA ARG A 337 0.64 -14.57 -14.89
C ARG A 337 1.15 -13.20 -15.32
N LYS A 338 2.43 -12.89 -15.13
CA LYS A 338 3.06 -11.62 -15.56
C LYS A 338 3.51 -11.62 -17.02
N GLY A 339 3.48 -12.77 -17.71
CA GLY A 339 4.06 -12.92 -19.05
C GLY A 339 5.59 -12.85 -19.05
N TRP A 340 6.22 -13.32 -17.98
CA TRP A 340 7.66 -13.33 -17.76
C TRP A 340 8.26 -14.72 -17.96
N THR A 341 9.57 -14.77 -18.18
CA THR A 341 10.34 -15.99 -17.97
C THR A 341 10.49 -16.29 -16.48
N LEU A 342 10.73 -17.56 -16.14
CA LEU A 342 11.03 -17.95 -14.76
C LEU A 342 12.22 -17.15 -14.20
N GLN A 343 13.29 -17.01 -14.98
CA GLN A 343 14.50 -16.25 -14.59
C GLN A 343 14.20 -14.78 -14.27
N GLN A 344 13.28 -14.15 -15.02
CA GLN A 344 12.85 -12.78 -14.72
C GLN A 344 12.11 -12.71 -13.37
N ALA A 345 11.22 -13.65 -13.10
CA ALA A 345 10.52 -13.73 -11.81
C ALA A 345 11.49 -14.00 -10.67
N GLU A 346 12.45 -14.91 -10.84
CA GLU A 346 13.51 -15.22 -9.85
C GLU A 346 14.37 -14.00 -9.54
N LYS A 347 14.69 -13.17 -10.54
CA LYS A 347 15.42 -11.92 -10.34
C LYS A 347 14.63 -10.94 -9.46
N TRP A 348 13.36 -10.70 -9.77
CA TRP A 348 12.53 -9.73 -9.03
C TRP A 348 12.08 -10.23 -7.66
N LEU A 349 11.97 -11.55 -7.49
CA LEU A 349 11.56 -12.20 -6.25
C LEU A 349 12.73 -12.82 -5.46
N ALA A 350 13.97 -12.50 -5.83
CA ALA A 350 15.19 -13.06 -5.23
C ALA A 350 15.17 -13.07 -3.68
N PRO A 351 14.73 -11.99 -2.98
CA PRO A 351 14.68 -11.98 -1.51
C PRO A 351 13.70 -13.01 -0.92
N ASN A 352 12.74 -13.50 -1.70
CA ASN A 352 11.64 -14.36 -1.27
C ASN A 352 11.77 -15.80 -1.76
N LEU A 353 12.77 -16.15 -2.58
CA LEU A 353 12.93 -17.52 -3.06
C LEU A 353 13.22 -18.48 -1.90
N GLY A 354 12.42 -19.55 -1.79
CA GLY A 354 12.59 -20.67 -0.86
C GLY A 354 13.44 -21.81 -1.41
N TYR A 355 14.15 -21.56 -2.52
CA TYR A 355 14.98 -22.51 -3.24
C TYR A 355 16.13 -21.74 -3.92
N GLU A 356 17.16 -22.47 -4.37
CA GLU A 356 18.25 -21.91 -5.17
C GLU A 356 17.88 -22.01 -6.66
N PRO A 357 17.85 -20.90 -7.41
CA PRO A 357 17.70 -20.92 -8.87
C PRO A 357 18.79 -21.76 -9.53
N GLU A 358 18.45 -22.42 -10.64
CA GLU A 358 19.43 -23.06 -11.51
C GLU A 358 20.02 -22.00 -12.45
N ASP A 359 21.34 -22.04 -12.66
CA ASP A 359 22.11 -21.08 -13.47
C ASP A 359 21.68 -21.03 -14.95
#